data_AF-A0A812PH29-F1
#
_entry.id   AF-A0A812PH29-F1
#
_cell.length_a   1.000
_cell.length_b   1.000
_cell.length_c   1.000
_cell.angle_alpha   90.00
_cell.angle_beta   90.00
_cell.angle_gamma   90.00
#
_symmetry.space_group_name_H-M   'P 1'
#
loop_
_entity.id
_entity.type
_entity.pdbx_description
1 polymer ?
#
loop_
_entity_poly.entity_id
_entity_poly.type
_entity_poly.pdbx_seq_one_letter_code
_entity_poly.pdbx_strand_id
1 'polypeptide(L)'
;MYFKRIFLASATCIWLATGVGLVLFTTVGIAPTVYNAVADESLNRAGNGAAALTAFSLACAFVLDFYLMPPVVQVFSAVVFAGLAFATAVLKAIAYPYAPGLLGIGLPLAYLGWLRVHIFPPSTVSGKEFLRPLSATFGCTCVGVVVVWCAWIFLTDRGWSTETKIWLTEQNSEVFSYLWHNGTTPLVYTTHCGSGSDTSWFSLSEQTAIQAACTKAANVWFLQWAGPVAIILCSGVEAAFAFIFSQVSQKLVRGNPADADEDSVAVAYLKQ
;
A
#
# COMPACT_ATOMS: atom_id res chain seq x y z
N MET A 1 -17.21 -23.65 -10.01
CA MET A 1 -17.93 -22.40 -10.34
C MET A 1 -17.42 -21.19 -9.54
N TYR A 2 -17.12 -21.35 -8.24
CA TYR A 2 -16.69 -20.25 -7.36
C TYR A 2 -15.37 -19.59 -7.74
N PHE A 3 -14.39 -20.33 -8.28
CA PHE A 3 -13.07 -19.80 -8.66
C PHE A 3 -13.17 -18.53 -9.52
N LYS A 4 -13.93 -18.58 -10.62
CA LYS A 4 -14.09 -17.45 -11.55
C LYS A 4 -14.74 -16.24 -10.87
N ARG A 5 -15.76 -16.46 -10.03
CA ARG A 5 -16.49 -15.38 -9.33
C ARG A 5 -15.59 -14.68 -8.32
N ILE A 6 -14.89 -15.46 -7.49
CA ILE A 6 -13.98 -14.94 -6.47
C ILE A 6 -12.82 -14.21 -7.15
N PHE A 7 -12.21 -14.81 -8.17
CA PHE A 7 -11.13 -14.17 -8.94
C PHE A 7 -11.55 -12.82 -9.53
N LEU A 8 -12.71 -12.73 -10.18
CA LEU A 8 -13.18 -11.47 -10.76
C LEU A 8 -13.47 -10.42 -9.68
N ALA A 9 -14.11 -10.82 -8.57
CA ALA A 9 -14.42 -9.91 -7.46
C ALA A 9 -13.14 -9.39 -6.78
N SER A 10 -12.16 -10.26 -6.55
CA SER A 10 -10.87 -9.87 -5.96
C SER A 10 -10.02 -9.07 -6.93
N ALA A 11 -9.95 -9.45 -8.21
CA ALA A 11 -9.14 -8.76 -9.21
C ALA A 11 -9.61 -7.32 -9.39
N THR A 12 -10.92 -7.09 -9.43
CA THR A 12 -11.47 -5.73 -9.58
C THR A 12 -11.03 -4.83 -8.42
N CYS A 13 -11.13 -5.30 -7.18
CA CYS A 13 -10.76 -4.50 -6.01
C CYS A 13 -9.24 -4.32 -5.89
N ILE A 14 -8.47 -5.40 -6.02
CA ILE A 14 -7.00 -5.38 -5.90
C ILE A 14 -6.42 -4.51 -7.02
N TRP A 15 -6.79 -4.71 -8.29
CA TRP A 15 -6.23 -3.94 -9.39
C TRP A 15 -6.64 -2.47 -9.35
N LEU A 16 -7.86 -2.15 -8.90
CA LEU A 16 -8.26 -0.76 -8.72
C LEU A 16 -7.38 -0.08 -7.67
N ALA A 17 -7.22 -0.69 -6.49
CA ALA A 17 -6.41 -0.12 -5.42
C ALA A 17 -4.92 -0.06 -5.78
N THR A 18 -4.38 -1.11 -6.40
CA THR A 18 -3.02 -1.13 -6.93
C THR A 18 -2.83 -0.06 -7.99
N GLY A 19 -3.79 0.12 -8.90
CA GLY A 19 -3.77 1.15 -9.93
C GLY A 19 -3.75 2.56 -9.33
N VAL A 20 -4.60 2.82 -8.33
CA VAL A 20 -4.58 4.08 -7.57
C VAL A 20 -3.21 4.29 -6.91
N GLY A 21 -2.65 3.27 -6.27
CA GLY A 21 -1.34 3.32 -5.64
C GLY A 21 -0.21 3.65 -6.64
N LEU A 22 -0.21 2.98 -7.79
CA LEU A 22 0.73 3.21 -8.88
C LEU A 22 0.61 4.63 -9.43
N VAL A 23 -0.61 5.07 -9.75
CA VAL A 23 -0.85 6.36 -10.41
C VAL A 23 -0.59 7.53 -9.45
N LEU A 24 -1.01 7.45 -8.19
CA LEU A 24 -0.91 8.60 -7.27
C LEU A 24 0.40 8.65 -6.49
N PHE A 25 1.04 7.50 -6.22
CA PHE A 25 2.15 7.43 -5.27
C PHE A 25 3.45 6.84 -5.84
N THR A 26 3.50 6.59 -7.15
CA THR A 26 4.76 6.26 -7.84
C THR A 26 5.07 7.21 -8.99
N THR A 27 6.34 7.30 -9.41
CA THR A 27 6.74 8.13 -10.56
C THR A 27 6.27 7.60 -11.91
N VAL A 28 5.70 6.38 -11.95
CA VAL A 28 4.98 5.87 -13.13
C VAL A 28 3.75 6.74 -13.44
N GLY A 29 3.14 7.31 -12.41
CA GLY A 29 2.05 8.28 -12.52
C GLY A 29 2.47 9.68 -12.09
N ILE A 30 1.66 10.29 -11.21
CA ILE A 30 1.72 11.70 -10.83
C ILE A 30 2.22 11.92 -9.39
N ALA A 31 2.98 10.98 -8.82
CA ALA A 31 3.48 11.13 -7.45
C ALA A 31 4.25 12.43 -7.18
N PRO A 32 5.15 12.90 -8.07
CA PRO A 32 5.83 14.17 -7.81
C PRO A 32 4.85 15.33 -7.62
N THR A 33 3.76 15.36 -8.41
CA THR A 33 2.70 16.37 -8.28
C THR A 33 1.98 16.26 -6.94
N VAL A 34 1.62 15.06 -6.49
CA VAL A 34 0.97 14.84 -5.18
C VAL A 34 1.88 15.28 -4.04
N TYR A 35 3.17 14.93 -4.10
CA TYR A 35 4.12 15.21 -3.02
C TYR A 35 4.48 16.69 -2.95
N ASN A 36 4.62 17.35 -4.10
CA ASN A 36 4.78 18.81 -4.14
C ASN A 36 3.55 19.52 -3.59
N ALA A 37 2.34 19.04 -3.89
CA ALA A 37 1.11 19.65 -3.38
C ALA A 37 0.98 19.56 -1.85
N VAL A 38 1.57 18.55 -1.22
CA VAL A 38 1.59 18.38 0.25
C VAL A 38 2.88 18.90 0.91
N ALA A 39 3.79 19.49 0.13
CA ALA A 39 5.02 20.11 0.61
C ALA A 39 4.77 21.48 1.25
N ASP A 40 3.90 21.49 2.24
CA ASP A 40 3.44 22.70 2.92
C ASP A 40 3.34 22.48 4.43
N GLU A 41 3.79 23.47 5.21
CA GLU A 41 3.84 23.37 6.66
C GLU A 41 2.43 23.29 7.29
N SER A 42 1.45 23.99 6.72
CA SER A 42 0.06 23.96 7.18
C SER A 42 -0.57 22.60 6.92
N LEU A 43 -0.31 21.99 5.75
CA LEU A 43 -0.76 20.64 5.42
C LEU A 43 -0.09 19.58 6.29
N ASN A 44 1.20 19.75 6.59
CA ASN A 44 1.91 18.88 7.54
C ASN A 44 1.30 18.98 8.95
N ARG A 45 0.90 20.17 9.41
CA ARG A 45 0.18 20.33 10.69
C ARG A 45 -1.22 19.72 10.64
N ALA A 46 -1.95 19.90 9.54
CA ALA A 46 -3.25 19.25 9.32
C ALA A 46 -3.12 17.72 9.37
N GLY A 47 -2.04 17.16 8.83
CA GLY A 47 -1.74 15.72 8.92
C GLY A 47 -1.55 15.23 10.36
N ASN A 48 -0.99 16.04 11.27
CA ASN A 48 -0.94 15.68 12.70
C ASN A 48 -2.34 15.66 13.31
N GLY A 49 -3.19 16.63 12.97
CA GLY A 49 -4.58 16.68 13.40
C GLY A 49 -5.39 15.48 12.90
N ALA A 50 -5.23 15.13 11.61
CA ALA A 50 -5.84 13.95 11.02
C ALA A 50 -5.37 12.66 11.73
N ALA A 51 -4.07 12.53 12.03
CA ALA A 51 -3.53 11.38 12.76
C ALA A 51 -4.15 11.26 14.16
N ALA A 52 -4.27 12.39 14.88
CA ALA A 52 -4.90 12.43 16.19
C ALA A 52 -6.38 12.02 16.13
N LEU A 53 -7.11 12.49 15.11
CA LEU A 53 -8.51 12.10 14.87
C LEU A 53 -8.64 10.63 14.48
N THR A 54 -7.72 10.07 13.69
CA THR A 54 -7.67 8.63 13.38
C THR A 54 -7.48 7.80 14.65
N ALA A 55 -6.51 8.17 15.49
CA ALA A 55 -6.25 7.49 16.76
C ALA A 55 -7.43 7.60 17.73
N PHE A 56 -8.03 8.79 17.84
CA PHE A 56 -9.22 9.01 18.64
C PHE A 56 -10.41 8.18 18.14
N SER A 57 -10.64 8.13 16.83
CA SER A 57 -11.71 7.32 16.24
C SER A 57 -11.53 5.83 16.55
N LEU A 58 -10.30 5.32 16.52
CA LEU A 58 -9.99 3.94 16.89
C LEU A 58 -10.26 3.68 18.39
N ALA A 59 -9.88 4.62 19.26
CA ALA A 59 -10.15 4.53 20.69
C ALA A 59 -11.66 4.55 20.98
N CYS A 60 -12.43 5.41 20.30
CA CYS A 60 -13.89 5.42 20.41
C CYS A 60 -14.51 4.11 19.91
N ALA A 61 -14.00 3.55 18.81
CA ALA A 61 -14.48 2.25 18.31
C ALA A 61 -14.27 1.13 19.34
N PHE A 62 -13.16 1.16 20.07
CA PHE A 62 -12.89 0.24 21.18
C PHE A 62 -13.81 0.49 22.38
N VAL A 63 -13.90 1.73 22.87
CA VAL A 63 -14.66 2.08 24.09
C VAL A 63 -16.17 1.89 23.93
N LEU A 64 -16.71 2.18 22.74
CA LEU A 64 -18.14 2.12 22.49
C LEU A 64 -18.62 0.75 22.00
N ASP A 65 -17.78 -0.29 22.08
CA ASP A 65 -18.06 -1.63 21.58
C ASP A 65 -18.62 -1.60 20.16
N PHE A 66 -17.85 -1.02 19.23
CA PHE A 66 -18.27 -0.77 17.85
C PHE A 66 -18.90 -1.97 17.13
N TYR A 67 -18.46 -3.19 17.48
CA TYR A 67 -19.00 -4.43 16.95
C TYR A 67 -20.49 -4.66 17.27
N LEU A 68 -20.99 -4.10 18.37
CA LEU A 68 -22.39 -4.22 18.80
C LEU A 68 -23.30 -3.15 18.18
N MET A 69 -22.73 -2.16 17.48
CA MET A 69 -23.51 -1.08 16.87
C MET A 69 -24.26 -1.53 15.61
N PRO A 70 -25.31 -0.82 15.18
CA PRO A 70 -26.00 -1.11 13.92
C PRO A 70 -25.04 -1.11 12.71
N PRO A 71 -25.22 -2.01 11.71
CA PRO A 71 -24.30 -2.13 10.58
C PRO A 71 -24.07 -0.82 9.80
N VAL A 72 -25.08 0.05 9.71
CA VAL A 72 -24.95 1.36 9.05
C VAL A 72 -23.92 2.24 9.74
N VAL A 73 -23.92 2.26 11.08
CA VAL A 73 -22.94 3.00 11.89
C VAL A 73 -21.56 2.37 11.72
N GLN A 74 -21.49 1.04 11.66
CA GLN A 74 -20.22 0.33 11.45
C GLN A 74 -19.58 0.70 10.10
N VAL A 75 -20.36 0.66 9.02
CA VAL A 75 -19.86 1.00 7.69
C VAL A 75 -19.46 2.47 7.62
N PHE A 76 -20.29 3.39 8.14
CA PHE A 76 -20.00 4.81 8.11
C PHE A 76 -18.71 5.15 8.86
N SER A 77 -18.56 4.67 10.10
CA SER A 77 -17.36 4.93 10.89
C SER A 77 -16.11 4.26 10.30
N ALA A 78 -16.24 3.08 9.68
CA ALA A 78 -15.13 2.44 8.98
C ALA A 78 -14.67 3.28 7.77
N VAL A 79 -15.60 3.86 7.02
CA VAL A 79 -15.30 4.78 5.90
C VAL A 79 -14.62 6.05 6.41
N VAL A 80 -15.12 6.65 7.49
CA VAL A 80 -14.49 7.83 8.10
C VAL A 80 -13.08 7.51 8.60
N PHE A 81 -12.90 6.37 9.28
CA PHE A 81 -11.59 5.93 9.75
C PHE A 81 -10.60 5.71 8.60
N ALA A 82 -11.02 4.97 7.57
CA ALA A 82 -10.20 4.72 6.38
C ALA A 82 -9.84 6.04 5.66
N GLY A 83 -10.79 6.96 5.52
CA GLY A 83 -10.58 8.27 4.92
C GLY A 83 -9.59 9.12 5.72
N LEU A 84 -9.73 9.18 7.05
CA LEU A 84 -8.82 9.91 7.92
C LEU A 84 -7.41 9.30 7.92
N ALA A 85 -7.30 7.97 7.95
CA ALA A 85 -6.02 7.28 7.89
C ALA A 85 -5.31 7.54 6.55
N PHE A 86 -6.05 7.46 5.44
CA PHE A 86 -5.52 7.75 4.11
C PHE A 86 -5.11 9.21 3.97
N ALA A 87 -5.96 10.15 4.41
CA ALA A 87 -5.64 11.57 4.43
C ALA A 87 -4.38 11.87 5.28
N THR A 88 -4.26 11.25 6.46
CA THR A 88 -3.07 11.34 7.30
C THR A 88 -1.83 10.89 6.55
N ALA A 89 -1.87 9.73 5.90
CA ALA A 89 -0.74 9.21 5.17
C ALA A 89 -0.33 10.14 4.01
N VAL A 90 -1.30 10.65 3.23
CA VAL A 90 -1.06 11.59 2.13
C VAL A 90 -0.46 12.90 2.63
N LEU A 91 -1.06 13.52 3.64
CA LEU A 91 -0.55 14.78 4.22
C LEU A 91 0.82 14.61 4.90
N LYS A 92 1.17 13.38 5.27
CA LYS A 92 2.48 13.02 5.84
C LYS A 92 3.39 12.30 4.85
N ALA A 93 3.10 12.34 3.56
CA ALA A 93 3.84 11.59 2.56
C ALA A 93 5.33 12.00 2.49
N ILE A 94 5.69 13.26 2.80
CA ILE A 94 7.10 13.65 2.88
C ILE A 94 7.81 12.99 4.07
N ALA A 95 7.13 12.91 5.22
CA ALA A 95 7.65 12.24 6.40
C ALA A 95 7.72 10.71 6.21
N TYR A 96 6.67 10.12 5.62
CA TYR A 96 6.51 8.69 5.39
C TYR A 96 6.09 8.39 3.94
N PRO A 97 7.02 8.42 2.97
CA PRO A 97 6.69 8.33 1.55
C PRO A 97 6.01 7.03 1.12
N TYR A 98 6.22 5.95 1.86
CA TYR A 98 5.60 4.66 1.56
C TYR A 98 4.17 4.52 2.11
N ALA A 99 3.79 5.33 3.11
CA ALA A 99 2.57 5.11 3.89
C ALA A 99 1.27 5.20 3.05
N PRO A 100 1.09 6.18 2.15
CA PRO A 100 -0.12 6.27 1.33
C PRO A 100 -0.32 5.04 0.44
N GLY A 101 0.77 4.58 -0.20
CA GLY A 101 0.76 3.40 -1.04
C GLY A 101 0.40 2.13 -0.27
N LEU A 102 1.01 1.93 0.92
CA LEU A 102 0.70 0.76 1.76
C LEU A 102 -0.74 0.76 2.27
N LEU A 103 -1.26 1.91 2.70
CA LEU A 103 -2.66 2.01 3.11
C LEU A 103 -3.61 1.73 1.94
N GLY A 104 -3.27 2.21 0.74
CA GLY A 104 -4.01 1.90 -0.49
C GLY A 104 -4.11 0.39 -0.75
N ILE A 105 -3.04 -0.38 -0.50
CA ILE A 105 -3.02 -1.84 -0.64
C ILE A 105 -3.77 -2.54 0.51
N GLY A 106 -3.77 -1.98 1.72
CA GLY A 106 -4.46 -2.55 2.88
C GLY A 106 -5.99 -2.53 2.79
N LEU A 107 -6.58 -1.53 2.12
CA LEU A 107 -8.04 -1.42 1.96
C LEU A 107 -8.68 -2.61 1.21
N PRO A 108 -8.10 -3.10 0.10
CA PRO A 108 -8.48 -4.36 -0.52
C PRO A 108 -8.56 -5.54 0.46
N LEU A 109 -7.61 -5.69 1.37
CA LEU A 109 -7.61 -6.81 2.31
C LEU A 109 -8.84 -6.78 3.23
N ALA A 110 -9.22 -5.60 3.71
CA ALA A 110 -10.44 -5.42 4.51
C ALA A 110 -11.69 -5.78 3.69
N TYR A 111 -11.77 -5.34 2.44
CA TYR A 111 -12.86 -5.69 1.54
C TYR A 111 -12.91 -7.20 1.23
N LEU A 112 -11.76 -7.84 1.02
CA LEU A 112 -11.69 -9.30 0.81
C LEU A 112 -12.13 -10.07 2.06
N GLY A 113 -11.80 -9.57 3.26
CA GLY A 113 -12.33 -10.09 4.52
C GLY A 113 -13.85 -9.97 4.60
N TRP A 114 -14.40 -8.81 4.22
CA TRP A 114 -15.84 -8.62 4.14
C TRP A 114 -16.51 -9.56 3.13
N LEU A 115 -15.92 -9.74 1.93
CA LEU A 115 -16.38 -10.72 0.94
C LEU A 115 -16.39 -12.14 1.50
N ARG A 116 -15.36 -12.51 2.28
CA ARG A 116 -15.25 -13.84 2.89
C ARG A 116 -16.38 -14.09 3.90
N VAL A 117 -16.78 -13.07 4.67
CA VAL A 117 -17.80 -13.24 5.71
C VAL A 117 -19.21 -13.21 5.10
N HIS A 118 -19.49 -12.28 4.19
CA HIS A 118 -20.86 -11.97 3.78
C HIS A 118 -21.28 -12.58 2.44
N ILE A 119 -20.36 -12.74 1.48
CA ILE A 119 -20.69 -13.20 0.13
C ILE A 119 -20.24 -14.64 -0.12
N PHE A 120 -19.08 -15.01 0.43
CA PHE A 120 -18.51 -16.35 0.30
C PHE A 120 -18.27 -16.99 1.67
N PRO A 121 -19.33 -17.16 2.50
CA PRO A 121 -19.18 -17.59 3.89
C PRO A 121 -18.54 -18.98 3.98
N PRO A 122 -17.81 -19.28 5.08
CA PRO A 122 -17.16 -20.58 5.27
C PRO A 122 -18.10 -21.79 5.19
N SER A 123 -19.38 -21.60 5.49
CA SER A 123 -20.43 -22.62 5.35
C SER A 123 -20.73 -23.03 3.91
N THR A 124 -20.40 -22.18 2.93
CA THR A 124 -20.71 -22.41 1.50
C THR A 124 -19.47 -22.59 0.63
N VAL A 125 -18.37 -21.93 0.99
CA VAL A 125 -17.11 -21.96 0.23
C VAL A 125 -15.99 -22.34 1.17
N SER A 126 -15.29 -23.42 0.86
CA SER A 126 -14.15 -23.87 1.67
C SER A 126 -13.02 -22.84 1.66
N GLY A 127 -12.17 -22.83 2.69
CA GLY A 127 -11.01 -21.94 2.75
C GLY A 127 -10.09 -22.09 1.53
N LYS A 128 -9.92 -23.32 1.03
CA LYS A 128 -9.18 -23.62 -0.21
C LYS A 128 -9.78 -22.91 -1.41
N GLU A 129 -11.08 -23.06 -1.62
CA GLU A 129 -11.78 -22.52 -2.79
C GLU A 129 -11.81 -20.99 -2.79
N PHE A 130 -11.74 -20.38 -1.61
CA PHE A 130 -11.63 -18.94 -1.47
C PHE A 130 -10.21 -18.41 -1.65
N LEU A 131 -9.23 -19.01 -0.98
CA LEU A 131 -7.85 -18.50 -0.94
C LEU A 131 -7.05 -18.77 -2.22
N ARG A 132 -7.35 -19.86 -2.94
CA ARG A 132 -6.63 -20.20 -4.17
C ARG A 132 -6.84 -19.15 -5.29
N PRO A 133 -8.07 -18.69 -5.61
CA PRO A 133 -8.27 -17.56 -6.51
C PRO A 133 -7.61 -16.25 -6.04
N LEU A 134 -7.60 -15.98 -4.74
CA LEU A 134 -6.93 -14.80 -4.18
C LEU A 134 -5.43 -14.83 -4.44
N SER A 135 -4.79 -15.96 -4.18
CA SER A 135 -3.36 -16.15 -4.48
C SER A 135 -3.05 -15.90 -5.95
N ALA A 136 -3.87 -16.45 -6.86
CA ALA A 136 -3.73 -16.19 -8.29
C ALA A 136 -3.90 -14.69 -8.64
N THR A 137 -4.85 -14.01 -8.01
CA THR A 137 -5.10 -12.58 -8.25
C THR A 137 -3.93 -11.71 -7.82
N PHE A 138 -3.41 -11.93 -6.61
CA PHE A 138 -2.22 -11.21 -6.12
C PHE A 138 -1.00 -11.53 -6.98
N GLY A 139 -0.79 -12.79 -7.37
CA GLY A 139 0.27 -13.17 -8.30
C GLY A 139 0.19 -12.48 -9.66
N CYS A 140 -1.01 -12.43 -10.27
CA CYS A 140 -1.25 -11.67 -11.50
C CYS A 140 -0.98 -10.18 -11.32
N THR A 141 -1.31 -9.63 -10.15
CA THR A 141 -1.03 -8.22 -9.82
C THR A 141 0.47 -7.96 -9.78
N CYS A 142 1.26 -8.82 -9.12
CA CYS A 142 2.72 -8.71 -9.11
C CYS A 142 3.30 -8.67 -10.53
N VAL A 143 2.91 -9.64 -11.37
CA VAL A 143 3.38 -9.71 -12.75
C VAL A 143 2.96 -8.47 -13.55
N GLY A 144 1.71 -8.04 -13.40
CA GLY A 144 1.20 -6.84 -14.06
C GLY A 144 1.98 -5.58 -13.68
N VAL A 145 2.26 -5.37 -12.39
CA VAL A 145 3.03 -4.22 -11.90
C VAL A 145 4.47 -4.27 -12.40
N VAL A 146 5.13 -5.43 -12.40
CA VAL A 146 6.47 -5.60 -12.99
C VAL A 146 6.46 -5.19 -14.45
N VAL A 147 5.52 -5.71 -15.24
CA VAL A 147 5.42 -5.40 -16.68
C VAL A 147 5.21 -3.91 -16.90
N VAL A 148 4.28 -3.28 -16.18
CA VAL A 148 4.01 -1.84 -16.28
C VAL A 148 5.23 -1.00 -15.89
N TRP A 149 5.90 -1.34 -14.79
CA TRP A 149 7.06 -0.59 -14.31
C TRP A 149 8.26 -0.73 -15.25
N CYS A 150 8.56 -1.95 -15.71
CA CYS A 150 9.60 -2.17 -16.70
C CYS A 150 9.28 -1.46 -18.02
N ALA A 151 8.05 -1.59 -18.52
CA ALA A 151 7.63 -0.88 -19.74
C ALA A 151 7.79 0.63 -19.58
N TRP A 152 7.39 1.22 -18.45
CA TRP A 152 7.60 2.64 -18.18
C TRP A 152 9.08 3.01 -18.19
N ILE A 153 9.95 2.24 -17.50
CA ILE A 153 11.41 2.48 -17.49
C ILE A 153 11.97 2.49 -18.91
N PHE A 154 11.63 1.50 -19.74
CA PHE A 154 12.16 1.37 -21.10
C PHE A 154 11.56 2.37 -22.10
N LEU A 155 10.29 2.76 -21.95
CA LEU A 155 9.64 3.71 -22.86
C LEU A 155 10.00 5.17 -22.57
N THR A 156 10.49 5.46 -21.36
CA THR A 156 10.80 6.84 -20.91
C THR A 156 12.28 7.06 -20.60
N ASP A 157 13.11 6.03 -20.77
CA ASP A 157 14.52 6.01 -20.39
C ASP A 157 14.78 6.40 -18.91
N ARG A 158 13.80 6.14 -18.02
CA ARG A 158 13.86 6.47 -16.58
C ARG A 158 14.41 5.33 -15.71
N GLY A 159 15.43 4.65 -16.22
CA GLY A 159 16.24 3.71 -15.44
C GLY A 159 16.96 4.43 -14.29
N TRP A 160 17.43 3.68 -13.29
CA TRP A 160 18.14 4.27 -12.14
C TRP A 160 19.53 4.78 -12.53
N SER A 161 19.58 6.00 -13.09
CA SER A 161 20.77 6.67 -13.62
C SER A 161 20.95 8.06 -13.00
N THR A 162 22.08 8.71 -13.24
CA THR A 162 22.32 10.10 -12.80
C THR A 162 21.30 11.07 -13.41
N GLU A 163 20.96 10.90 -14.68
CA GLU A 163 19.98 11.73 -15.39
C GLU A 163 18.58 11.60 -14.76
N THR A 164 18.17 10.38 -14.42
CA THR A 164 16.89 10.14 -13.73
C THR A 164 16.87 10.79 -12.35
N LYS A 165 17.98 10.79 -11.60
CA LYS A 165 18.06 11.44 -10.29
C LYS A 165 17.93 12.96 -10.41
N ILE A 166 18.58 13.56 -11.41
CA ILE A 166 18.45 15.00 -11.70
C ILE A 166 16.99 15.32 -12.04
N TRP A 167 16.40 14.57 -12.98
CA TRP A 167 15.00 14.73 -13.34
C TRP A 167 14.05 14.57 -12.15
N LEU A 168 14.22 13.55 -11.31
CA LEU A 168 13.41 13.31 -10.11
C LEU A 168 13.51 14.47 -9.11
N THR A 169 14.68 15.09 -9.02
CA THR A 169 14.89 16.27 -8.20
C THR A 169 14.11 17.46 -8.75
N GLU A 170 14.20 17.72 -10.06
CA GLU A 170 13.44 18.79 -10.71
C GLU A 170 11.93 18.60 -10.53
N GLN A 171 11.44 17.37 -10.68
CA GLN A 171 10.03 17.05 -10.47
C GLN A 171 9.57 17.20 -9.01
N ASN A 172 10.49 17.16 -8.04
CA ASN A 172 10.19 17.26 -6.61
C ASN A 172 10.72 18.57 -5.99
N SER A 173 10.80 19.65 -6.78
CA SER A 173 11.39 20.93 -6.34
C SER A 173 10.76 21.48 -5.07
N GLU A 174 9.44 21.35 -4.92
CA GLU A 174 8.73 21.85 -3.72
C GLU A 174 9.04 21.03 -2.47
N VAL A 175 9.32 19.74 -2.61
CA VAL A 175 9.78 18.91 -1.48
C VAL A 175 11.15 19.41 -0.99
N PHE A 176 12.04 19.79 -1.90
CA PHE A 176 13.34 20.37 -1.53
C PHE A 176 13.19 21.74 -0.87
N SER A 177 12.33 22.62 -1.40
CA SER A 177 12.08 23.95 -0.82
C SER A 177 11.48 23.83 0.58
N TYR A 178 10.50 22.94 0.77
CA TYR A 178 9.89 22.64 2.07
C TYR A 178 10.90 22.12 3.09
N LEU A 179 11.77 21.19 2.71
CA LEU A 179 12.78 20.63 3.61
C LEU A 179 13.90 21.63 3.96
N TRP A 180 14.09 22.67 3.14
CA TRP A 180 15.12 23.70 3.30
C TRP A 180 14.56 25.12 3.43
N HIS A 181 13.43 25.25 4.12
CA HIS A 181 12.73 26.53 4.26
C HIS A 181 13.50 27.58 5.09
N ASN A 182 14.41 27.17 5.97
CA ASN A 182 15.20 28.07 6.83
C ASN A 182 16.59 28.43 6.26
N GLY A 183 16.88 27.98 5.04
CA GLY A 183 18.17 28.21 4.41
C GLY A 183 18.35 29.64 3.91
N THR A 184 19.59 30.12 3.93
CA THR A 184 19.97 31.42 3.36
C THR A 184 20.03 31.40 1.83
N THR A 185 20.23 30.23 1.23
CA THR A 185 20.29 30.02 -0.22
C THR A 185 19.46 28.80 -0.65
N PRO A 186 18.83 28.82 -1.83
CA PRO A 186 18.09 27.65 -2.34
C PRO A 186 19.01 26.44 -2.56
N LEU A 187 18.56 25.25 -2.14
CA LEU A 187 19.29 24.00 -2.39
C LEU A 187 19.19 23.59 -3.86
N VAL A 188 20.32 23.68 -4.56
CA VAL A 188 20.52 23.05 -5.86
C VAL A 188 21.13 21.65 -5.68
N TYR A 189 20.49 20.61 -6.22
CA TYR A 189 20.91 19.22 -6.02
C TYR A 189 22.29 18.90 -6.58
N THR A 190 22.61 19.38 -7.78
CA THR A 190 23.89 19.12 -8.45
C THR A 190 25.08 19.72 -7.70
N THR A 191 24.89 20.81 -6.96
CA THR A 191 25.94 21.49 -6.21
C THR A 191 25.99 21.12 -4.73
N HIS A 192 24.85 20.79 -4.11
CA HIS A 192 24.77 20.58 -2.65
C HIS A 192 24.45 19.14 -2.22
N CYS A 193 23.87 18.31 -3.10
CA CYS A 193 23.35 16.99 -2.72
C CYS A 193 23.93 15.82 -3.57
N GLY A 194 24.59 16.10 -4.69
CA GLY A 194 25.15 15.10 -5.61
C GLY A 194 26.54 14.57 -5.21
N SER A 195 27.05 13.58 -5.94
CA SER A 195 28.37 12.97 -5.68
C SER A 195 29.58 13.90 -5.84
N GLY A 196 29.37 15.11 -6.40
CA GLY A 196 30.37 16.18 -6.50
C GLY A 196 30.02 17.41 -5.67
N SER A 197 29.13 17.28 -4.69
CA SER A 197 28.72 18.41 -3.85
C SER A 197 29.89 18.92 -3.02
N ASP A 198 30.08 20.23 -3.01
CA ASP A 198 30.98 20.90 -2.09
C ASP A 198 30.15 21.88 -1.26
N THR A 199 30.09 21.63 0.05
CA THR A 199 29.40 22.49 1.02
C THR A 199 30.37 23.10 2.02
N SER A 200 31.69 23.04 1.74
CA SER A 200 32.75 23.48 2.65
C SER A 200 32.66 24.97 3.02
N TRP A 201 31.99 25.77 2.19
CA TRP A 201 31.78 27.20 2.40
C TRP A 201 30.69 27.53 3.44
N PHE A 202 29.88 26.55 3.86
CA PHE A 202 28.86 26.72 4.90
C PHE A 202 29.40 26.41 6.29
N SER A 203 28.75 26.93 7.34
CA SER A 203 29.07 26.54 8.72
C SER A 203 28.81 25.05 8.95
N LEU A 204 29.49 24.42 9.93
CA LEU A 204 29.30 22.99 10.22
C LEU A 204 27.84 22.63 10.54
N SER A 205 27.13 23.52 11.24
CA SER A 205 25.69 23.39 11.52
C SER A 205 24.85 23.41 10.26
N GLU A 206 25.14 24.33 9.32
CA GLU A 206 24.43 24.40 8.04
C GLU A 206 24.76 23.21 7.16
N GLN A 207 26.02 22.78 7.08
CA GLN A 207 26.41 21.58 6.33
C GLN A 207 25.60 20.34 6.78
N THR A 208 25.46 20.17 8.11
CA THR A 208 24.68 19.07 8.68
C THR A 208 23.20 19.17 8.29
N ALA A 209 22.63 20.37 8.33
CA ALA A 209 21.24 20.61 7.97
C ALA A 209 21.00 20.40 6.45
N ILE A 210 21.92 20.85 5.60
CA ILE A 210 21.91 20.62 4.15
C ILE A 210 21.92 19.12 3.87
N GLN A 211 22.85 18.39 4.48
CA GLN A 211 22.97 16.94 4.30
C GLN A 211 21.70 16.21 4.73
N ALA A 212 21.08 16.61 5.84
CA ALA A 212 19.82 16.04 6.31
C ALA A 212 18.67 16.30 5.33
N ALA A 213 18.52 17.54 4.84
CA ALA A 213 17.50 17.90 3.86
C ALA A 213 17.69 17.16 2.53
N CYS A 214 18.90 17.14 1.99
CA CYS A 214 19.26 16.38 0.79
C CYS A 214 18.94 14.89 0.93
N THR A 215 19.33 14.28 2.05
CA THR A 215 19.06 12.84 2.31
C THR A 215 17.57 12.57 2.41
N LYS A 216 16.83 13.45 3.09
CA LYS A 216 15.38 13.29 3.23
C LYS A 216 14.66 13.43 1.89
N ALA A 217 14.99 14.44 1.10
CA ALA A 217 14.45 14.63 -0.23
C ALA A 217 14.80 13.45 -1.14
N ALA A 218 16.06 12.99 -1.10
CA ALA A 218 16.52 11.81 -1.82
C ALA A 218 15.68 10.56 -1.53
N ASN A 219 15.40 10.32 -0.26
CA ASN A 219 14.54 9.21 0.14
C ASN A 219 13.11 9.35 -0.38
N VAL A 220 12.55 10.57 -0.43
CA VAL A 220 11.19 10.81 -0.94
C VAL A 220 11.08 10.40 -2.41
N TRP A 221 11.89 11.00 -3.29
CA TRP A 221 11.78 10.73 -4.72
C TRP A 221 12.31 9.33 -5.10
N PHE A 222 13.26 8.78 -4.34
CA PHE A 222 13.66 7.38 -4.51
C PHE A 222 12.51 6.43 -4.22
N LEU A 223 11.77 6.65 -3.13
CA LEU A 223 10.63 5.80 -2.78
C LEU A 223 9.46 5.97 -3.74
N GLN A 224 9.27 7.15 -4.35
CA GLN A 224 8.32 7.31 -5.46
C GLN A 224 8.73 6.48 -6.69
N TRP A 225 10.03 6.46 -7.03
CA TRP A 225 10.55 5.69 -8.17
C TRP A 225 10.53 4.17 -7.92
N ALA A 226 10.95 3.75 -6.73
CA ALA A 226 10.95 2.36 -6.28
C ALA A 226 9.58 1.88 -5.76
N GLY A 227 8.58 2.75 -5.69
CA GLY A 227 7.25 2.45 -5.18
C GLY A 227 6.59 1.20 -5.79
N PRO A 228 6.71 0.95 -7.11
CA PRO A 228 6.20 -0.29 -7.71
C PRO A 228 6.81 -1.55 -7.11
N VAL A 229 8.07 -1.53 -6.66
CA VAL A 229 8.72 -2.65 -5.96
C VAL A 229 8.01 -2.96 -4.65
N ALA A 230 7.64 -1.94 -3.87
CA ALA A 230 6.90 -2.14 -2.63
C ALA A 230 5.55 -2.82 -2.88
N ILE A 231 4.83 -2.40 -3.92
CA ILE A 231 3.57 -3.02 -4.35
C ILE A 231 3.79 -4.49 -4.72
N ILE A 232 4.83 -4.78 -5.54
CA ILE A 232 5.17 -6.14 -5.96
C ILE A 232 5.48 -7.04 -4.75
N LEU A 233 6.25 -6.54 -3.78
CA LEU A 233 6.62 -7.29 -2.59
C LEU A 233 5.41 -7.56 -1.69
N CYS A 234 4.59 -6.53 -1.43
CA CYS A 234 3.36 -6.69 -0.63
C CYS A 234 2.41 -7.71 -1.26
N SER A 235 2.09 -7.55 -2.55
CA SER A 235 1.24 -8.50 -3.27
C SER A 235 1.88 -9.88 -3.38
N GLY A 236 3.20 -9.99 -3.47
CA GLY A 236 3.90 -11.27 -3.48
C GLY A 236 3.76 -12.02 -2.16
N VAL A 237 3.90 -11.30 -1.05
CA VAL A 237 3.68 -11.82 0.31
C VAL A 237 2.22 -12.25 0.47
N GLU A 238 1.26 -11.42 0.07
CA GLU A 238 -0.17 -11.75 0.11
C GLU A 238 -0.51 -12.99 -0.73
N ALA A 239 0.07 -13.10 -1.93
CA ALA A 239 -0.10 -14.26 -2.79
C ALA A 239 0.46 -15.54 -2.15
N ALA A 240 1.63 -15.46 -1.52
CA ALA A 240 2.28 -16.56 -0.83
C ALA A 240 1.47 -17.02 0.39
N PHE A 241 1.03 -16.09 1.24
CA PHE A 241 0.19 -16.42 2.38
C PHE A 241 -1.15 -17.04 1.95
N ALA A 242 -1.84 -16.44 0.98
CA ALA A 242 -3.08 -17.01 0.45
C ALA A 242 -2.87 -18.42 -0.12
N PHE A 243 -1.74 -18.66 -0.80
CA PHE A 243 -1.39 -19.99 -1.28
C PHE A 243 -1.17 -20.98 -0.13
N ILE A 244 -0.29 -20.64 0.82
CA ILE A 244 0.06 -21.49 1.96
C ILE A 244 -1.20 -21.87 2.74
N PHE A 245 -2.05 -20.89 3.09
CA PHE A 245 -3.29 -21.16 3.81
C PHE A 245 -4.28 -21.98 2.99
N SER A 246 -4.32 -21.83 1.65
CA SER A 246 -5.14 -22.71 0.81
C SER A 246 -4.71 -24.18 0.84
N GLN A 247 -3.42 -24.45 1.09
CA GLN A 247 -2.90 -25.82 1.27
C GLN A 247 -3.14 -26.34 2.67
N VAL A 248 -2.97 -25.49 3.70
CA VAL A 248 -3.23 -25.88 5.09
C VAL A 248 -4.70 -26.21 5.30
N SER A 249 -5.62 -25.39 4.76
CA SER A 249 -7.07 -25.67 4.84
C SER A 249 -7.45 -27.02 4.20
N GLN A 250 -6.69 -27.51 3.20
CA GLN A 250 -6.92 -28.84 2.63
C GLN A 250 -6.53 -29.97 3.57
N LYS A 251 -5.42 -29.79 4.29
CA LYS A 251 -4.88 -30.81 5.20
C LYS A 251 -5.72 -30.94 6.46
N LEU A 252 -6.27 -29.83 6.96
CA LEU A 252 -7.15 -29.84 8.15
C LEU A 252 -8.47 -30.57 7.90
N VAL A 253 -9.06 -30.45 6.71
CA VAL A 253 -10.24 -31.24 6.33
C VAL A 253 -9.87 -32.73 6.27
N ARG A 254 -8.79 -33.09 5.57
CA ARG A 254 -8.36 -34.51 5.45
C ARG A 254 -7.87 -35.15 6.75
N GLY A 255 -7.47 -34.36 7.75
CA GLY A 255 -6.94 -34.83 9.02
C GLY A 255 -8.00 -34.99 10.11
N ASN A 256 -9.27 -34.66 9.83
CA ASN A 256 -10.35 -34.81 10.78
C ASN A 256 -10.78 -36.29 10.84
N PRO A 257 -10.64 -36.99 11.98
CA PRO A 257 -11.01 -38.41 12.09
C PRO A 257 -12.50 -38.68 11.89
N ALA A 258 -13.37 -37.65 11.94
CA ALA A 258 -14.78 -37.77 11.57
C ALA A 258 -14.99 -38.00 10.05
N ASP A 259 -14.08 -37.50 9.22
CA ASP A 259 -14.14 -37.64 7.76
C ASP A 259 -13.59 -39.01 7.30
N ALA A 260 -12.91 -39.76 8.19
CA ALA A 260 -12.47 -41.13 7.94
C ALA A 260 -13.60 -42.17 8.13
N ASP A 261 -14.64 -41.83 8.92
CA ASP A 261 -15.80 -42.70 9.14
C ASP A 261 -16.94 -42.45 8.13
N GLU A 262 -17.05 -41.24 7.56
CA GLU A 262 -18.13 -40.91 6.60
C GLU A 262 -18.03 -41.66 5.26
N ASP A 263 -16.82 -41.99 4.79
CA ASP A 263 -16.64 -42.80 3.57
C ASP A 263 -17.10 -44.26 3.75
N SER A 264 -17.30 -44.73 5.00
CA SER A 264 -17.83 -46.06 5.29
C SER A 264 -19.36 -46.09 5.50
N VAL A 265 -19.96 -44.97 5.92
CA VAL A 265 -21.40 -44.87 6.22
C VAL A 265 -22.21 -44.37 5.03
N ALA A 266 -21.63 -43.56 4.13
CA ALA A 266 -22.33 -43.02 2.96
C ALA A 266 -22.69 -44.09 1.91
N VAL A 267 -22.05 -45.28 1.93
CA VAL A 267 -22.39 -46.40 1.03
C VAL A 267 -23.53 -47.27 1.59
N ALA A 268 -23.89 -47.14 2.87
CA ALA A 268 -24.94 -47.94 3.51
C ALA A 268 -26.36 -47.36 3.34
N TYR A 269 -26.51 -46.06 3.07
CA TYR A 269 -27.82 -45.39 3.01
C TYR A 269 -28.38 -45.13 1.60
N LEU A 270 -27.70 -45.60 0.54
CA LEU A 270 -28.21 -45.54 -0.85
C LEU A 270 -28.71 -46.91 -1.36
N LYS A 271 -29.03 -47.85 -0.46
CA LYS A 271 -29.57 -49.19 -0.78
C LYS A 271 -30.80 -49.61 0.05
N GLN A 272 -31.65 -48.66 0.43
CA GLN A 272 -33.03 -48.93 0.83
C GLN A 272 -33.96 -47.97 0.09
#